data_AF-Q23HB4-F1
#
_entry.id   AF-Q23HB4-F1
#
_cell.length_a   1.000
_cell.length_b   1.000
_cell.length_c   1.000
_cell.angle_alpha   90.00
_cell.angle_beta   90.00
_cell.angle_gamma   90.00
#
_symmetry.space_group_name_H-M   'P 1'
#
loop_
_entity.id
_entity.type
_entity.pdbx_description
1 polymer ?
#
loop_
_entity_poly.entity_id
_entity_poly.type
_entity_poly.pdbx_seq_one_letter_code
_entity_poly.pdbx_strand_id
1 'polypeptide(L)'
;MKLVVFLLFVALVAANSNDEVPQCAKDLANNLQSGKVCKEGDTDCINALKSLKTCLDNCQGQSTTQQQGIQCVQSQCKSSNPTVQSFVNDLIKCANYSLITVFSMLFALIYIMI
;
A
#
# COMPACT_ATOMS: atom_id res chain seq x y z
N MET A 1 4.15 -19.07 21.90
CA MET A 1 3.06 -19.70 21.10
C MET A 1 2.34 -18.72 20.16
N LYS A 2 3.01 -17.70 19.59
CA LYS A 2 2.38 -16.73 18.66
C LYS A 2 2.78 -16.94 17.19
N LEU A 3 3.82 -17.73 16.91
CA LEU A 3 4.33 -17.99 15.57
C LEU A 3 3.49 -19.00 14.78
N VAL A 4 2.81 -19.93 15.46
CA VAL A 4 2.01 -20.99 14.81
C VAL A 4 0.72 -20.43 14.20
N VAL A 5 0.13 -19.41 14.81
CA VAL A 5 -1.06 -18.73 14.28
C VAL A 5 -0.71 -17.95 13.01
N PHE A 6 0.46 -17.32 12.95
CA PHE A 6 0.92 -16.57 11.76
C PHE A 6 1.14 -17.48 10.54
N LEU A 7 1.66 -18.70 10.73
CA LEU A 7 1.87 -19.66 9.63
C LEU A 7 0.57 -20.25 9.08
N LEU A 8 -0.47 -20.41 9.92
CA LEU A 8 -1.79 -20.90 9.49
C LEU A 8 -2.56 -19.89 8.63
N PHE A 9 -2.41 -18.59 8.90
CA PHE A 9 -2.99 -17.55 8.04
C PHE A 9 -2.30 -17.48 6.67
N VAL A 10 -0.99 -17.74 6.58
CA VAL A 10 -0.28 -17.79 5.29
C VAL A 10 -0.69 -19.03 4.46
N ALA A 11 -0.97 -20.16 5.11
CA ALA A 11 -1.36 -21.40 4.43
C ALA A 11 -2.79 -21.36 3.84
N LEU A 12 -3.72 -20.64 4.46
CA LEU A 12 -5.11 -20.54 3.97
C LEU A 12 -5.25 -19.65 2.72
N VAL A 13 -4.36 -18.67 2.54
CA VAL A 13 -4.32 -17.80 1.35
C VAL A 13 -3.63 -18.51 0.17
N ALA A 14 -2.81 -19.54 0.43
CA ALA A 14 -2.07 -20.26 -0.61
C ALA A 14 -2.86 -21.41 -1.27
N ALA A 15 -4.02 -21.80 -0.74
CA ALA A 15 -4.67 -23.06 -1.12
C ALA A 15 -5.94 -22.92 -1.98
N ASN A 16 -6.59 -21.75 -2.08
CA ASN A 16 -7.90 -21.64 -2.74
C ASN A 16 -8.23 -20.28 -3.37
N SER A 17 -7.29 -19.65 -4.06
CA SER A 17 -7.60 -18.60 -5.05
C SER A 17 -6.34 -18.29 -5.84
N ASN A 18 -6.47 -17.88 -7.11
CA ASN A 18 -5.39 -17.31 -7.91
C ASN A 18 -4.93 -15.95 -7.33
N ASP A 19 -4.54 -15.90 -6.05
CA ASP A 19 -4.13 -14.72 -5.30
C ASP A 19 -2.70 -14.30 -5.66
N GLU A 20 -2.49 -14.10 -6.94
CA GLU A 20 -1.34 -13.35 -7.41
C GLU A 20 -1.56 -11.89 -7.01
N VAL A 21 -0.67 -11.33 -6.19
CA VAL A 21 -0.60 -9.88 -5.99
C VAL A 21 -0.62 -9.25 -7.39
N PRO A 22 -1.63 -8.43 -7.71
CA PRO A 22 -1.82 -7.95 -9.06
C PRO A 22 -0.61 -7.12 -9.44
N GLN A 23 -0.21 -7.27 -10.70
CA GLN A 23 1.02 -6.73 -11.22
C GLN A 23 1.19 -5.23 -10.90
N CYS A 24 0.09 -4.49 -10.93
CA CYS A 24 0.05 -3.08 -10.55
C CYS A 24 0.58 -2.80 -9.14
N ALA A 25 0.25 -3.63 -8.14
CA ALA A 25 0.71 -3.43 -6.77
C ALA A 25 2.20 -3.77 -6.63
N LYS A 26 2.67 -4.78 -7.37
CA LYS A 26 4.10 -5.11 -7.48
C LYS A 26 4.86 -3.95 -8.12
N ASP A 27 4.35 -3.37 -9.21
CA ASP A 27 4.99 -2.28 -9.92
C ASP A 27 5.07 -1.00 -9.07
N LEU A 28 4.01 -0.67 -8.33
CA LEU A 28 4.02 0.45 -7.39
C LEU A 28 5.02 0.24 -6.25
N ALA A 29 5.07 -0.97 -5.68
CA ALA A 29 6.05 -1.31 -4.64
C ALA A 29 7.49 -1.22 -5.18
N ASN A 30 7.74 -1.77 -6.38
CA ASN A 30 9.04 -1.69 -7.03
C ASN A 30 9.45 -0.24 -7.31
N ASN A 31 8.53 0.60 -7.78
CA ASN A 31 8.83 2.02 -8.03
C ASN A 31 9.16 2.77 -6.75
N LEU A 32 8.48 2.45 -5.64
CA LEU A 32 8.77 3.03 -4.34
C LEU A 32 10.14 2.57 -3.81
N GLN A 33 10.42 1.26 -3.85
CA GLN A 33 11.66 0.65 -3.36
C GLN A 33 12.89 1.06 -4.17
N SER A 34 12.75 1.17 -5.49
CA SER A 34 13.84 1.59 -6.38
C SER A 34 14.07 3.11 -6.38
N GLY A 35 13.36 3.86 -5.54
CA GLY A 35 13.46 5.32 -5.49
C GLY A 35 13.00 6.01 -6.78
N LYS A 36 12.20 5.34 -7.62
CA LYS A 36 11.69 5.90 -8.88
C LYS A 36 10.56 6.90 -8.69
N VAL A 37 9.95 6.94 -7.51
CA VAL A 37 8.87 7.90 -7.21
C VAL A 37 9.43 9.29 -6.99
N CYS A 38 10.51 9.46 -6.23
CA CYS A 38 11.13 10.77 -6.00
C CYS A 38 12.53 10.81 -6.62
N LYS A 39 12.90 11.92 -7.26
CA LYS A 39 14.27 12.09 -7.76
C LYS A 39 15.24 12.10 -6.58
N GLU A 40 16.46 11.63 -6.81
CA GLU A 40 17.52 11.71 -5.81
C GLU A 40 17.75 13.18 -5.40
N GLY A 41 17.79 13.45 -4.09
CA GLY A 41 17.91 14.80 -3.54
C GLY A 41 16.62 15.62 -3.47
N ASP A 42 15.50 15.15 -4.04
CA ASP A 42 14.20 15.84 -3.97
C ASP A 42 13.57 15.67 -2.58
N THR A 43 14.01 16.52 -1.66
CA THR A 43 13.64 16.47 -0.24
C THR A 43 12.15 16.74 -0.03
N ASP A 44 11.54 17.60 -0.85
CA ASP A 44 10.11 17.91 -0.78
C ASP A 44 9.25 16.70 -1.18
N CYS A 45 9.64 15.99 -2.24
CA CYS A 45 8.99 14.74 -2.63
C CYS A 45 9.16 13.65 -1.55
N ILE A 46 10.37 13.49 -1.00
CA ILE A 46 10.64 12.51 0.06
C ILE A 46 9.81 12.80 1.31
N ASN A 47 9.71 14.06 1.72
CA ASN A 47 8.90 14.45 2.87
C ASN A 47 7.40 14.21 2.61
N ALA A 48 6.91 14.53 1.41
CA ALA A 48 5.55 14.24 1.01
C ALA A 48 5.25 12.72 0.99
N LEU A 49 6.20 11.88 0.58
CA LEU A 49 6.08 10.42 0.67
C LEU A 49 6.00 9.91 2.11
N LYS A 50 6.79 10.49 3.04
CA LYS A 50 6.71 10.15 4.47
C LYS A 50 5.34 10.51 5.04
N SER A 51 4.82 11.69 4.72
CA SER A 51 3.46 12.09 5.11
C SER A 51 2.39 11.17 4.53
N LEU A 52 2.56 10.74 3.27
CA LEU A 52 1.69 9.75 2.66
C LEU A 52 1.70 8.43 3.44
N LYS A 53 2.89 7.90 3.78
CA LYS A 53 3.00 6.66 4.59
C LYS A 53 2.20 6.77 5.89
N THR A 54 2.39 7.84 6.66
CA THR A 54 1.63 8.05 7.91
C THR A 54 0.13 8.08 7.67
N CYS A 55 -0.32 8.70 6.57
CA CYS A 55 -1.73 8.71 6.23
C CYS A 55 -2.25 7.30 5.88
N LEU A 56 -1.50 6.53 5.11
CA LEU A 56 -1.86 5.14 4.79
C LEU A 56 -1.97 4.29 6.07
N ASP A 57 -1.01 4.41 6.99
CA ASP A 57 -1.02 3.70 8.28
C ASP A 57 -2.26 4.09 9.13
N ASN A 58 -2.61 5.37 9.16
CA ASN A 58 -3.84 5.84 9.83
C ASN A 58 -5.09 5.25 9.18
N CYS A 59 -5.16 5.26 7.85
CA CYS A 59 -6.28 4.67 7.12
C CYS A 59 -6.40 3.17 7.34
N GLN A 60 -5.28 2.47 7.47
CA GLN A 60 -5.28 1.06 7.83
C GLN A 60 -5.85 0.83 9.23
N GLY A 61 -5.41 1.62 10.22
CA GLY A 61 -5.87 1.50 11.60
C GLY A 61 -7.37 1.81 11.79
N GLN A 62 -7.94 2.61 10.90
CA GLN A 62 -9.36 3.01 10.93
C GLN A 62 -10.27 2.14 10.06
N SER A 63 -9.72 1.30 9.19
CA SER A 63 -10.50 0.54 8.20
C SER A 63 -10.59 -0.93 8.56
N THR A 64 -11.81 -1.48 8.53
CA THR A 64 -12.04 -2.92 8.73
C THR A 64 -12.19 -3.67 7.41
N THR A 65 -12.40 -2.95 6.31
CA THR A 65 -12.50 -3.52 4.96
C THR A 65 -11.60 -2.78 3.97
N GLN A 66 -11.25 -3.45 2.86
CA GLN A 66 -10.49 -2.84 1.77
C GLN A 66 -11.20 -1.61 1.19
N GLN A 67 -12.52 -1.66 1.04
CA GLN A 67 -13.28 -0.55 0.48
C GLN A 67 -13.25 0.68 1.39
N GLN A 68 -13.36 0.49 2.71
CA GLN A 68 -13.17 1.57 3.69
C GLN A 68 -11.75 2.13 3.62
N GLY A 69 -10.74 1.26 3.47
CA GLY A 69 -9.35 1.66 3.28
C GLY A 69 -9.16 2.55 2.06
N ILE A 70 -9.69 2.13 0.91
CA ILE A 70 -9.64 2.92 -0.33
C ILE A 70 -10.34 4.27 -0.16
N GLN A 71 -11.52 4.30 0.45
CA GLN A 71 -12.26 5.53 0.71
C GLN A 71 -11.52 6.47 1.67
N CYS A 72 -10.85 5.91 2.69
CA CYS A 72 -10.01 6.68 3.59
C CYS A 72 -8.84 7.33 2.83
N VAL A 73 -8.11 6.55 2.01
CA VAL A 73 -6.99 7.07 1.23
C VAL A 73 -7.44 8.15 0.25
N GLN A 74 -8.57 7.94 -0.44
CA GLN A 74 -9.17 8.92 -1.36
C GLN A 74 -9.53 10.25 -0.68
N SER A 75 -10.01 10.19 0.57
CA SER A 75 -10.49 11.37 1.30
C SER A 75 -9.39 12.07 2.09
N GLN A 76 -8.47 11.33 2.71
CA GLN A 76 -7.51 11.85 3.68
C GLN A 76 -6.07 11.94 3.18
N CYS A 77 -5.65 11.09 2.23
CA CYS A 77 -4.23 10.96 1.85
C CYS A 77 -3.83 11.76 0.61
N LYS A 78 -4.43 12.94 0.43
CA LYS A 78 -4.04 13.86 -0.65
C LYS A 78 -2.69 14.48 -0.35
N SER A 79 -1.88 14.68 -1.39
CA SER A 79 -0.60 15.36 -1.33
C SER A 79 -0.61 16.62 -2.18
N SER A 80 0.04 17.68 -1.68
CA SER A 80 0.33 18.89 -2.47
C SER A 80 1.51 18.70 -3.42
N ASN A 81 2.34 17.67 -3.21
CA ASN A 81 3.40 17.32 -4.15
C ASN A 81 2.80 16.54 -5.33
N PRO A 82 2.92 17.03 -6.58
CA PRO A 82 2.24 16.43 -7.73
C PRO A 82 2.72 15.00 -8.03
N THR A 83 4.01 14.72 -7.81
CA THR A 83 4.59 13.39 -7.99
C THR A 83 4.00 12.38 -7.01
N VAL A 84 3.94 12.76 -5.73
CA VAL A 84 3.32 11.93 -4.69
C VAL A 84 1.82 11.79 -4.90
N GLN A 85 1.12 12.86 -5.31
CA GLN A 85 -0.30 12.78 -5.65
C GLN A 85 -0.58 11.84 -6.82
N SER A 86 0.29 11.81 -7.84
CA SER A 86 0.19 10.84 -8.93
C SER A 86 0.32 9.41 -8.41
N PHE A 87 1.30 9.17 -7.54
CA PHE A 87 1.49 7.86 -6.92
C PHE A 87 0.27 7.43 -6.08
N VAL A 88 -0.34 8.35 -5.32
CA VAL A 88 -1.59 8.10 -4.58
C VAL A 88 -2.74 7.72 -5.51
N ASN A 89 -2.90 8.44 -6.62
CA ASN A 89 -3.94 8.15 -7.60
C ASN A 89 -3.76 6.75 -8.20
N ASP A 90 -2.52 6.37 -8.51
CA ASP A 90 -2.21 5.06 -9.06
C ASP A 90 -2.41 3.94 -8.03
N LEU A 91 -2.07 4.19 -6.75
CA LEU A 91 -2.38 3.30 -5.64
C LEU A 91 -3.89 3.06 -5.50
N ILE A 92 -4.70 4.12 -5.54
CA ILE A 92 -6.16 4.03 -5.46
C ILE A 92 -6.73 3.28 -6.66
N LYS A 93 -6.26 3.57 -7.88
CA LYS A 93 -6.68 2.83 -9.08
C LYS A 93 -6.33 1.36 -8.93
N CYS A 94 -5.12 1.05 -8.49
CA CYS A 94 -4.65 -0.31 -8.26
C CYS A 94 -5.56 -1.08 -7.30
N ALA A 95 -5.88 -0.45 -6.17
CA ALA A 95 -6.71 -1.05 -5.14
C ALA A 95 -8.17 -1.23 -5.60
N ASN A 96 -8.70 -0.33 -6.43
CA ASN A 96 -10.04 -0.45 -7.02
C ASN A 96 -10.10 -1.53 -8.11
N TYR A 97 -9.09 -1.62 -8.98
CA TYR A 97 -8.97 -2.72 -9.96
C TYR A 97 -8.81 -4.07 -9.26
N SER A 98 -8.25 -4.05 -8.06
CA SER A 98 -7.91 -5.24 -7.29
C SER A 98 -8.78 -5.44 -6.06
N LEU A 99 -10.09 -5.15 -6.17
CA LEU A 99 -11.12 -5.47 -5.18
C LEU A 99 -11.18 -6.97 -4.79
N ILE A 100 -10.26 -7.79 -5.30
CA ILE A 100 -10.11 -9.20 -4.99
C ILE A 100 -9.14 -9.49 -3.82
N THR A 101 -7.96 -8.84 -3.63
CA THR A 101 -7.04 -9.29 -2.52
C THR A 101 -5.91 -8.38 -1.99
N VAL A 102 -5.81 -7.09 -2.36
CA VAL A 102 -4.49 -6.41 -2.31
C VAL A 102 -4.17 -5.62 -1.05
N PHE A 103 -5.19 -5.14 -0.34
CA PHE A 103 -4.97 -4.17 0.73
C PHE A 103 -4.11 -4.77 1.85
N SER A 104 -4.30 -6.05 2.19
CA SER A 104 -3.59 -6.71 3.29
C SER A 104 -2.07 -6.85 3.08
N MET A 105 -1.57 -6.93 1.84
CA MET A 105 -0.14 -7.16 1.57
C MET A 105 0.67 -5.86 1.42
N LEU A 106 0.07 -4.78 0.93
CA LEU A 106 0.78 -3.50 0.78
C LEU A 106 1.23 -2.94 2.14
N PHE A 107 0.45 -3.14 3.20
CA PHE A 107 0.83 -2.74 4.55
C PHE A 107 1.91 -3.62 5.18
N ALA A 108 1.93 -4.93 4.86
CA ALA A 108 3.00 -5.81 5.31
C ALA A 108 4.37 -5.39 4.75
N LEU A 109 4.41 -4.90 3.51
CA LEU A 109 5.64 -4.43 2.87
C LEU A 109 6.15 -3.10 3.43
N ILE A 110 5.25 -2.20 3.85
CA ILE A 110 5.59 -0.93 4.50
C ILE A 110 6.18 -1.15 5.91
N TYR A 111 5.76 -2.24 6.58
CA TYR A 111 6.23 -2.64 7.90
C TYR A 111 7.61 -3.34 7.87
N ILE A 112 7.91 -4.14 6.83
CA ILE A 112 9.20 -4.87 6.70
C ILE A 112 10.39 -3.95 6.37
N MET A 113 10.15 -2.75 5.84
CA MET A 113 11.21 -1.77 5.57
C MET A 113 11.65 -0.96 6.80
N ILE A 114 11.22 -1.36 8.01
CA ILE A 114 11.75 -0.90 9.31
C ILE A 114 12.16 -2.12 10.14
#